data_AF-A0A5B0KRX8-F1
#
_entry.id   AF-A0A5B0KRX8-F1
#
_cell.length_a   1.000
_cell.length_b   1.000
_cell.length_c   1.000
_cell.angle_alpha   90.00
_cell.angle_beta   90.00
_cell.angle_gamma   90.00
#
_symmetry.space_group_name_H-M   'P 1'
#
loop_
_entity.id
_entity.type
_entity.pdbx_description
1 polymer ?
#
loop_
_entity_poly.entity_id
_entity_poly.type
_entity_poly.pdbx_seq_one_letter_code
_entity_poly.pdbx_strand_id
1 'polypeptide(L)'
;MVTDGVPPDELADFHAWRQRVVGTNISDKTLLATDYLNHFNEIVMLIEMIPDMPDMLEECLIWQPKSYQEHFRDSGFSDKDLAIEAYGHVPAKFKRPFEDTIAQAHQVVRHTLERVSVDIQDGATDKLRLDCQTSVAMIHRIIQVANGIIHGTAHVMEQGEIDLYLSAE
;
A
#
# COMPACT_ATOMS: atom_id res chain seq x y z
N MET A 1 8.79 12.10 21.11
CA MET A 1 8.29 10.74 21.43
C MET A 1 7.29 10.30 20.37
N VAL A 2 6.96 8.99 20.28
CA VAL A 2 6.00 8.47 19.27
C VAL A 2 4.59 9.06 19.40
N THR A 3 4.26 9.56 20.59
CA THR A 3 3.00 10.23 20.93
C THR A 3 2.98 11.73 20.60
N ASP A 4 4.12 12.32 20.20
CA ASP A 4 4.17 13.74 19.89
C ASP A 4 3.26 14.04 18.68
N GLY A 5 2.37 15.01 18.80
CA GLY A 5 1.43 15.37 17.73
C GLY A 5 0.25 14.41 17.56
N VAL A 6 0.08 13.42 18.45
CA VAL A 6 -1.20 12.70 18.59
C VAL A 6 -2.22 13.64 19.25
N PRO A 7 -3.44 13.77 18.71
CA PRO A 7 -4.51 14.55 19.33
C PRO A 7 -4.76 14.15 20.79
N PRO A 8 -4.98 15.10 21.73
CA PRO A 8 -5.16 14.78 23.15
C PRO A 8 -6.32 13.83 23.44
N ASP A 9 -7.37 13.87 22.62
CA ASP A 9 -8.56 13.02 22.69
C ASP A 9 -8.31 11.58 22.22
N GLU A 10 -7.29 11.35 21.38
CA GLU A 10 -6.88 10.02 20.90
C GLU A 10 -5.81 9.39 21.81
N LEU A 11 -5.10 10.19 22.62
CA LEU A 11 -3.88 9.77 23.31
C LEU A 11 -4.10 8.63 24.33
N ALA A 12 -5.17 8.71 25.12
CA ALA A 12 -5.47 7.70 26.15
C ALA A 12 -5.80 6.34 25.53
N ASP A 13 -6.62 6.35 24.47
CA ASP A 13 -7.00 5.17 23.71
C ASP A 13 -5.79 4.55 23.00
N PHE A 14 -4.99 5.39 22.33
CA PHE A 14 -3.75 4.96 21.71
C PHE A 14 -2.82 4.27 22.71
N HIS A 15 -2.60 4.84 23.90
CA HIS A 15 -1.77 4.20 24.92
C HIS A 15 -2.26 2.82 25.37
N ALA A 16 -3.57 2.65 25.56
CA ALA A 16 -4.15 1.37 25.94
C ALA A 16 -3.92 0.32 24.84
N TRP A 17 -4.14 0.71 23.59
CA TRP A 17 -3.96 -0.17 22.44
C TRP A 17 -2.51 -0.54 22.16
N ARG A 18 -1.59 0.39 22.38
CA ARG A 18 -0.15 0.09 22.30
C ARG A 18 0.25 -1.05 23.21
N GLN A 19 -0.29 -1.10 24.43
CA GLN A 19 -0.01 -2.19 25.37
C GLN A 19 -0.61 -3.52 24.91
N ARG A 20 -1.78 -3.49 24.28
CA ARG A 20 -2.50 -4.68 23.79
C ARG A 20 -1.80 -5.36 22.62
N VAL A 21 -1.10 -4.61 21.78
CA VAL A 21 -0.38 -5.14 20.60
C VAL A 21 1.07 -5.57 20.90
N VAL A 22 1.56 -5.38 22.14
CA VAL A 22 2.91 -5.80 22.52
C VAL A 22 3.08 -7.31 22.33
N GLY A 23 4.17 -7.71 21.68
CA GLY A 23 4.48 -9.12 21.42
C GLY A 23 3.76 -9.73 20.21
N THR A 24 3.01 -8.91 19.46
CA THR A 24 2.37 -9.30 18.19
C THR A 24 3.15 -8.73 17.00
N ASN A 25 2.74 -9.10 15.78
CA ASN A 25 3.29 -8.54 14.55
C ASN A 25 2.67 -7.19 14.14
N ILE A 26 1.97 -6.51 15.06
CA ILE A 26 1.40 -5.17 14.88
C ILE A 26 2.33 -4.13 15.51
N SER A 27 2.58 -3.03 14.81
CA SER A 27 3.46 -1.97 15.30
C SER A 27 2.89 -1.32 16.56
N ASP A 28 3.61 -1.43 17.68
CA ASP A 28 3.26 -0.69 18.90
C ASP A 28 3.44 0.83 18.72
N LYS A 29 4.07 1.29 17.62
CA LYS A 29 4.26 2.71 17.35
C LYS A 29 3.08 3.37 16.67
N THR A 30 2.27 2.60 15.95
CA THR A 30 1.20 3.14 15.10
C THR A 30 -0.09 2.33 15.11
N LEU A 31 -0.06 1.10 15.63
CA LEU A 31 -1.14 0.11 15.58
C LEU A 31 -1.43 -0.45 14.17
N LEU A 32 -0.51 -0.23 13.22
CA LEU A 32 -0.57 -0.80 11.87
C LEU A 32 0.32 -2.04 11.75
N ALA A 33 -0.06 -2.99 10.90
CA ALA A 33 0.71 -4.19 10.60
C ALA A 33 1.27 -4.14 9.16
N THR A 34 2.54 -4.50 9.02
CA THR A 34 3.26 -4.53 7.73
C THR A 34 2.72 -5.57 6.77
N ASP A 35 2.08 -6.63 7.29
CA ASP A 35 1.50 -7.71 6.50
C ASP A 35 0.48 -7.21 5.46
N TYR A 36 -0.18 -6.08 5.71
CA TYR A 36 -1.06 -5.43 4.74
C TYR A 36 -0.36 -5.12 3.41
N LEU A 37 0.93 -4.77 3.45
CA LEU A 37 1.69 -4.41 2.26
C LEU A 37 2.00 -5.61 1.35
N ASN A 38 1.84 -6.85 1.85
CA ASN A 38 2.04 -8.05 1.06
C ASN A 38 1.09 -8.12 -0.15
N HIS A 39 -0.12 -7.60 0.00
CA HIS A 39 -1.10 -7.54 -1.08
C HIS A 39 -0.62 -6.67 -2.27
N PHE A 40 0.18 -5.64 -2.02
CA PHE A 40 0.81 -4.85 -3.09
C PHE A 40 2.01 -5.54 -3.72
N ASN A 41 2.76 -6.32 -2.93
CA ASN A 41 3.85 -7.14 -3.49
C ASN A 41 3.31 -8.19 -4.47
N GLU A 42 2.11 -8.73 -4.23
CA GLU A 42 1.42 -9.65 -5.15
C GLU A 42 1.22 -9.01 -6.53
N ILE A 43 0.56 -7.83 -6.61
CA ILE A 43 0.31 -7.18 -7.89
C ILE A 43 1.59 -6.72 -8.58
N VAL A 44 2.62 -6.32 -7.81
CA VAL A 44 3.94 -6.00 -8.37
C VAL A 44 4.53 -7.21 -9.10
N MET A 45 4.54 -8.39 -8.47
CA MET A 45 5.05 -9.61 -9.11
C MET A 45 4.28 -9.94 -10.39
N LEU A 46 2.95 -9.74 -10.41
CA LEU A 46 2.14 -9.96 -11.61
C LEU A 46 2.52 -9.00 -12.74
N ILE A 47 2.66 -7.70 -12.45
CA ILE A 47 3.05 -6.67 -13.42
C ILE A 47 4.45 -6.95 -14.00
N GLU A 48 5.41 -7.40 -13.17
CA GLU A 48 6.77 -7.72 -13.62
C GLU A 48 6.81 -8.85 -14.66
N MET A 49 5.84 -9.76 -14.65
CA MET A 49 5.77 -10.87 -15.59
C MET A 49 5.16 -10.49 -16.95
N ILE A 50 4.38 -9.41 -17.02
CA ILE A 50 3.63 -9.02 -18.22
C ILE A 50 4.51 -8.86 -19.48
N PRO A 51 5.70 -8.21 -19.43
CA PRO A 51 6.52 -8.02 -20.62
C PRO A 51 6.96 -9.33 -21.31
N ASP A 52 7.04 -10.42 -20.55
CA ASP A 52 7.41 -11.74 -21.05
C ASP A 52 6.19 -12.67 -21.21
N MET A 53 5.10 -12.40 -20.49
CA MET A 53 3.84 -13.14 -20.52
C MET A 53 2.64 -12.18 -20.49
N PRO A 54 2.22 -11.60 -21.63
CA PRO A 54 1.13 -10.62 -21.70
C PRO A 54 -0.20 -11.10 -21.11
N ASP A 55 -0.49 -12.40 -21.18
CA ASP A 55 -1.69 -13.02 -20.61
C ASP A 55 -1.80 -12.81 -19.08
N MET A 56 -0.69 -12.51 -18.40
CA MET A 56 -0.68 -12.18 -16.97
C MET A 56 -1.45 -10.89 -16.63
N LEU A 57 -1.77 -10.06 -17.63
CA LEU A 57 -2.70 -8.94 -17.46
C LEU A 57 -4.07 -9.43 -16.94
N GLU A 58 -4.55 -10.60 -17.36
CA GLU A 58 -5.83 -11.13 -16.87
C GLU A 58 -5.81 -11.38 -15.36
N GLU A 59 -4.72 -11.95 -14.83
CA GLU A 59 -4.53 -12.14 -13.40
C GLU A 59 -4.43 -10.81 -12.64
N CYS A 60 -3.79 -9.80 -13.25
CA CYS A 60 -3.75 -8.45 -12.68
C CYS A 60 -5.13 -7.78 -12.62
N LEU A 61 -6.02 -8.06 -13.57
CA LEU A 61 -7.39 -7.55 -13.58
C LEU A 61 -8.31 -8.31 -12.61
N ILE A 62 -8.00 -9.59 -12.34
CA ILE A 62 -8.66 -10.38 -11.30
C ILE A 62 -8.23 -9.89 -9.90
N TRP A 63 -6.97 -9.47 -9.74
CA TRP A 63 -6.52 -8.81 -8.52
C TRP A 63 -7.36 -7.55 -8.27
N GLN A 64 -7.85 -7.41 -7.04
CA GLN A 64 -8.70 -6.27 -6.65
C GLN A 64 -8.06 -5.58 -5.45
N PRO A 65 -8.04 -4.23 -5.43
CA PRO A 65 -7.66 -3.47 -4.25
C PRO A 65 -8.48 -3.90 -3.02
N LYS A 66 -7.81 -4.15 -1.91
CA LYS A 66 -8.45 -4.44 -0.62
C LYS A 66 -8.23 -3.32 0.38
N SER A 67 -9.23 -3.01 1.19
CA SER A 67 -9.02 -2.21 2.40
C SER A 67 -8.16 -2.97 3.41
N TYR A 68 -7.60 -2.24 4.38
CA TYR A 68 -6.82 -2.83 5.47
C TYR A 68 -7.57 -3.97 6.17
N GLN A 69 -8.84 -3.76 6.54
CA GLN A 69 -9.61 -4.79 7.22
C GLN A 69 -9.97 -5.97 6.31
N GLU A 70 -10.25 -5.73 5.02
CA GLU A 70 -10.53 -6.82 4.07
C GLU A 70 -9.32 -7.72 3.87
N HIS A 71 -8.12 -7.14 3.68
CA HIS A 71 -6.88 -7.90 3.59
C HIS A 71 -6.72 -8.85 4.78
N PHE A 72 -6.85 -8.34 6.00
CA PHE A 72 -6.67 -9.17 7.19
C PHE A 72 -7.75 -10.23 7.38
N ARG A 73 -9.01 -9.97 7.00
CA ARG A 73 -10.06 -11.00 7.08
C ARG A 73 -9.71 -12.22 6.23
N ASP A 74 -9.18 -11.95 5.03
CA ASP A 74 -8.86 -12.96 4.03
C ASP A 74 -7.47 -13.59 4.23
N SER A 75 -6.58 -12.95 5.00
CA SER A 75 -5.20 -13.41 5.17
C SER A 75 -5.05 -14.53 6.22
N GLY A 76 -3.90 -15.22 6.13
CA GLY A 76 -3.44 -16.19 7.12
C GLY A 76 -2.70 -15.56 8.32
N PHE A 77 -2.78 -14.24 8.49
CA PHE A 77 -2.07 -13.52 9.55
C PHE A 77 -2.59 -13.91 10.93
N SER A 78 -1.70 -14.37 11.82
CA SER A 78 -2.06 -14.94 13.13
C SER A 78 -2.85 -13.97 14.02
N ASP A 79 -2.53 -12.68 13.97
CA ASP A 79 -3.14 -11.64 14.80
C ASP A 79 -4.19 -10.82 14.03
N LYS A 80 -4.85 -11.39 13.01
CA LYS A 80 -5.73 -10.65 12.09
C LYS A 80 -6.89 -9.92 12.76
N ASP A 81 -7.57 -10.56 13.71
CA ASP A 81 -8.70 -9.94 14.41
C ASP A 81 -8.21 -8.76 15.26
N LEU A 82 -7.04 -8.92 15.89
CA LEU A 82 -6.39 -7.86 16.65
C LEU A 82 -5.94 -6.70 15.74
N ALA A 83 -5.40 -6.99 14.55
CA ALA A 83 -5.00 -5.97 13.59
C ALA A 83 -6.20 -5.17 13.08
N ILE A 84 -7.32 -5.84 12.77
CA ILE A 84 -8.57 -5.21 12.35
C ILE A 84 -9.12 -4.30 13.45
N GLU A 85 -9.13 -4.77 14.70
CA GLU A 85 -9.62 -3.99 15.85
C GLU A 85 -8.69 -2.79 16.11
N ALA A 86 -7.38 -3.02 16.20
CA ALA A 86 -6.36 -2.01 16.44
C ALA A 86 -6.37 -0.89 15.39
N TYR A 87 -6.72 -1.20 14.13
CA TYR A 87 -6.87 -0.21 13.07
C TYR A 87 -7.93 0.87 13.36
N GLY A 88 -8.96 0.54 14.15
CA GLY A 88 -9.95 1.49 14.65
C GLY A 88 -9.37 2.55 15.60
N HIS A 89 -8.22 2.25 16.20
CA HIS A 89 -7.57 3.02 17.26
C HIS A 89 -6.25 3.67 16.82
N VAL A 90 -5.90 3.53 15.53
CA VAL A 90 -4.74 4.21 14.94
C VAL A 90 -4.97 5.72 15.01
N PRO A 91 -4.05 6.49 15.63
CA PRO A 91 -4.17 7.94 15.68
C PRO A 91 -4.25 8.58 14.30
N ALA A 92 -5.04 9.66 14.16
CA ALA A 92 -5.24 10.36 12.89
C ALA A 92 -3.92 10.81 12.23
N LYS A 93 -2.91 11.13 13.07
CA LYS A 93 -1.55 11.48 12.63
C LYS A 93 -0.89 10.39 11.76
N PHE A 94 -1.16 9.12 12.03
CA PHE A 94 -0.62 7.99 11.26
C PHE A 94 -1.64 7.46 10.26
N LYS A 95 -2.91 7.44 10.65
CA LYS A 95 -3.99 6.90 9.83
C LYS A 95 -4.16 7.65 8.53
N ARG A 96 -4.22 8.98 8.56
CA ARG A 96 -4.44 9.79 7.36
C ARG A 96 -3.31 9.66 6.35
N PRO A 97 -2.02 9.86 6.70
CA PRO A 97 -0.94 9.67 5.74
C PRO A 97 -0.88 8.25 5.18
N PHE A 98 -1.20 7.25 6.00
CA PHE A 98 -1.26 5.87 5.55
C PHE A 98 -2.37 5.68 4.51
N GLU A 99 -3.61 6.07 4.82
CA GLU A 99 -4.75 5.98 3.90
C GLU A 99 -4.51 6.75 2.60
N ASP A 100 -3.92 7.94 2.66
CA ASP A 100 -3.54 8.74 1.49
C ASP A 100 -2.50 8.00 0.62
N THR A 101 -1.47 7.42 1.24
CA THR A 101 -0.43 6.63 0.55
C THR A 101 -1.02 5.39 -0.12
N ILE A 102 -1.96 4.71 0.54
CA ILE A 102 -2.65 3.54 -0.02
C ILE A 102 -3.56 3.93 -1.19
N ALA A 103 -4.28 5.05 -1.08
CA ALA A 103 -5.09 5.57 -2.18
C ALA A 103 -4.22 5.89 -3.41
N GLN A 104 -3.04 6.49 -3.20
CA GLN A 104 -2.05 6.72 -4.26
C GLN A 104 -1.56 5.40 -4.89
N ALA A 105 -1.28 4.37 -4.08
CA ALA A 105 -0.92 3.04 -4.60
C ALA A 105 -2.00 2.48 -5.54
N HIS A 106 -3.27 2.53 -5.13
CA HIS A 106 -4.40 2.06 -5.94
C HIS A 106 -4.58 2.87 -7.23
N GLN A 107 -4.33 4.18 -7.20
CA GLN A 107 -4.35 5.01 -8.40
C GLN A 107 -3.24 4.62 -9.39
N VAL A 108 -2.02 4.46 -8.90
CA VAL A 108 -0.86 4.05 -9.71
C VAL A 108 -1.09 2.67 -10.33
N VAL A 109 -1.55 1.68 -9.55
CA VAL A 109 -1.84 0.33 -10.06
C VAL A 109 -2.89 0.39 -11.17
N ARG A 110 -4.02 1.07 -10.95
CA ARG A 110 -5.07 1.19 -11.98
C ARG A 110 -4.55 1.83 -13.26
N HIS A 111 -3.83 2.95 -13.15
CA HIS A 111 -3.25 3.63 -14.30
C HIS A 111 -2.24 2.75 -15.05
N THR A 112 -1.42 1.98 -14.31
CA THR A 112 -0.52 0.99 -14.89
C THR A 112 -1.26 -0.05 -15.72
N LEU A 113 -2.33 -0.64 -15.19
CA LEU A 113 -3.09 -1.68 -15.90
C LEU A 113 -3.77 -1.14 -17.16
N GLU A 114 -4.29 0.09 -17.12
CA GLU A 114 -4.85 0.77 -18.29
C GLU A 114 -3.79 0.95 -19.39
N ARG A 115 -2.61 1.48 -19.03
CA ARG A 115 -1.51 1.73 -19.97
C ARG A 115 -0.94 0.44 -20.57
N VAL A 116 -0.66 -0.54 -19.71
CA VAL A 116 -0.19 -1.86 -20.12
C VAL A 116 -1.17 -2.56 -21.05
N SER A 117 -2.48 -2.41 -20.82
CA SER A 117 -3.51 -2.96 -21.71
C SER A 117 -3.42 -2.37 -23.12
N VAL A 118 -3.19 -1.05 -23.23
CA VAL A 118 -3.01 -0.38 -24.52
C VAL A 118 -1.74 -0.86 -25.21
N ASP A 119 -0.61 -0.93 -24.49
CA ASP A 119 0.67 -1.34 -25.10
C ASP A 119 0.63 -2.78 -25.63
N ILE A 120 -0.09 -3.68 -24.95
CA ILE A 120 -0.32 -5.05 -25.42
C ILE A 120 -1.16 -5.06 -26.70
N GLN A 121 -2.23 -4.26 -26.76
CA GLN A 121 -3.08 -4.16 -27.95
C GLN A 121 -2.33 -3.59 -29.16
N ASP A 122 -1.47 -2.60 -28.93
CA ASP A 122 -0.66 -1.96 -29.97
C ASP A 122 0.59 -2.78 -30.37
N GLY A 123 0.90 -3.86 -29.65
CA GLY A 123 2.09 -4.68 -29.87
C GLY A 123 3.39 -3.94 -29.57
N ALA A 124 3.35 -2.94 -28.68
CA ALA A 124 4.46 -2.05 -28.38
C ALA A 124 5.41 -2.65 -27.33
N THR A 125 6.07 -3.77 -27.64
CA THR A 125 6.86 -4.58 -26.68
C THR A 125 7.90 -3.79 -25.87
N ASP A 126 8.64 -2.88 -26.52
CA ASP A 126 9.66 -2.07 -25.83
C ASP A 126 9.03 -1.06 -24.87
N LYS A 127 7.90 -0.46 -25.27
CA LYS A 127 7.12 0.46 -24.43
C LYS A 127 6.51 -0.28 -23.25
N LEU A 128 5.86 -1.42 -23.50
CA LEU A 128 5.29 -2.29 -22.47
C LEU A 128 6.30 -2.61 -21.36
N ARG A 129 7.52 -3.00 -21.75
CA ARG A 129 8.58 -3.33 -20.78
C ARG A 129 8.99 -2.12 -19.95
N LEU A 130 9.18 -0.96 -20.60
CA LEU A 130 9.53 0.28 -19.92
C LEU A 130 8.43 0.72 -18.95
N ASP A 131 7.17 0.62 -19.38
CA ASP A 131 6.02 1.03 -18.60
C ASP A 131 5.83 0.12 -17.39
N CYS A 132 5.95 -1.21 -17.54
CA CYS A 132 5.93 -2.14 -16.41
C CYS A 132 7.06 -1.83 -15.40
N GLN A 133 8.30 -1.63 -15.87
CA GLN A 133 9.45 -1.32 -15.00
C GLN A 133 9.26 -0.01 -14.23
N THR A 134 8.77 1.04 -14.92
CA THR A 134 8.54 2.35 -14.31
C THR A 134 7.42 2.27 -13.28
N SER A 135 6.34 1.56 -13.60
CA SER A 135 5.22 1.31 -12.69
C SER A 135 5.65 0.56 -11.44
N VAL A 136 6.38 -0.54 -11.59
CA VAL A 136 6.87 -1.35 -10.47
C VAL A 136 7.77 -0.52 -9.55
N ALA A 137 8.69 0.27 -10.13
CA ALA A 137 9.54 1.16 -9.34
C ALA A 137 8.73 2.20 -8.55
N MET A 138 7.66 2.75 -9.15
CA MET A 138 6.78 3.70 -8.47
C MET A 138 5.98 3.05 -7.34
N ILE A 139 5.37 1.89 -7.59
CA ILE A 139 4.60 1.15 -6.59
C ILE A 139 5.51 0.76 -5.41
N HIS A 140 6.73 0.29 -5.68
CA HIS A 140 7.70 0.00 -4.62
C HIS A 140 8.04 1.22 -3.76
N ARG A 141 8.20 2.41 -4.35
CA ARG A 141 8.40 3.64 -3.56
C ARG A 141 7.21 3.91 -2.64
N ILE A 142 5.99 3.76 -3.15
CA ILE A 142 4.76 3.94 -2.34
C ILE A 142 4.70 2.93 -1.20
N ILE A 143 5.05 1.66 -1.46
CA ILE A 143 5.16 0.62 -0.41
C ILE A 143 6.20 1.00 0.64
N GLN A 144 7.37 1.53 0.25
CA GLN A 144 8.40 1.97 1.20
C GLN A 144 7.91 3.14 2.08
N VAL A 145 7.18 4.10 1.52
CA VAL A 145 6.56 5.19 2.26
C VAL A 145 5.54 4.64 3.27
N ALA A 146 4.63 3.76 2.82
CA ALA A 146 3.64 3.13 3.70
C ALA A 146 4.31 2.34 4.83
N ASN A 147 5.37 1.58 4.52
CA ASN A 147 6.15 0.84 5.50
C ASN A 147 6.82 1.77 6.52
N GLY A 148 7.35 2.91 6.09
CA GLY A 148 7.86 3.95 6.98
C GLY A 148 6.77 4.46 7.94
N ILE A 149 5.59 4.77 7.42
CA ILE A 149 4.44 5.23 8.23
C ILE A 149 4.08 4.17 9.28
N ILE A 150 4.02 2.89 8.92
CA ILE A 150 3.75 1.78 9.86
C ILE A 150 4.77 1.77 11.01
N HIS A 151 6.03 2.13 10.75
CA HIS A 151 7.08 2.20 11.77
C HIS A 151 7.20 3.56 12.48
N GLY A 152 6.29 4.49 12.20
CA GLY A 152 6.15 5.79 12.87
C GLY A 152 6.91 6.93 12.21
N THR A 153 7.42 6.77 10.98
CA THR A 153 7.99 7.89 10.21
C THR A 153 6.90 8.59 9.44
N ALA A 154 6.72 9.90 9.65
CA ALA A 154 5.70 10.69 8.94
C ALA A 154 6.16 11.19 7.56
N HIS A 155 7.13 10.52 6.92
CA HIS A 155 7.51 10.90 5.57
C HIS A 155 6.38 10.48 4.64
N VAL A 156 5.76 11.45 3.97
CA VAL A 156 4.69 11.23 3.00
C VAL A 156 5.30 11.33 1.61
N MET A 157 4.74 10.60 0.65
CA MET A 157 5.08 10.77 -0.77
C MET A 157 4.71 12.19 -1.20
N GLU A 158 5.57 12.87 -1.96
CA GLU A 158 5.21 14.17 -2.51
C GLU A 158 4.18 13.99 -3.64
N GLN A 159 3.04 14.66 -3.51
CA GLN A 159 1.94 14.59 -4.48
C GLN A 159 2.40 14.90 -5.92
N GLY A 160 3.39 15.79 -6.08
CA GLY A 160 3.96 16.12 -7.39
C GLY A 160 4.66 14.96 -8.11
N GLU A 161 5.23 14.00 -7.38
CA GLU A 161 5.82 12.80 -8.00
C GLU A 161 4.73 11.87 -8.55
N ILE A 162 3.62 11.74 -7.81
CA ILE A 162 2.45 10.96 -8.23
C ILE A 162 1.79 11.61 -9.44
N ASP A 163 1.56 12.91 -9.40
CA ASP A 163 0.92 13.65 -10.49
C ASP A 163 1.76 13.59 -11.77
N LEU A 164 3.09 13.72 -11.65
CA LEU A 164 4.01 13.58 -12.79
C LEU A 164 3.88 12.18 -13.41
N TYR A 165 3.88 11.14 -12.58
CA TYR A 165 3.72 9.76 -13.06
C TYR A 165 2.37 9.53 -13.75
N LEU A 166 1.27 10.01 -13.16
CA LEU A 166 -0.09 9.86 -13.71
C LEU A 166 -0.34 10.68 -14.98
N SER A 167 0.48 11.71 -15.22
CA SER A 167 0.41 12.56 -16.42
C SER A 167 1.32 12.11 -17.56
N ALA A 168 2.17 11.10 -17.34
CA ALA A 168 3.10 10.61 -18.33
C ALA A 168 2.41 9.66 -19.33
N GLU A 169 2.24 10.12 -20.58
CA GLU A 169 1.66 9.36 -21.71
C GLU A 169 2.64 8.39 -22.38
#